data_AF-A0A060RJ23-F1
#
_entry.id   AF-A0A060RJ23-F1
#
_cell.length_a   1.000
_cell.length_b   1.000
_cell.length_c   1.000
_cell.angle_alpha   90.00
_cell.angle_beta   90.00
_cell.angle_gamma   90.00
#
_symmetry.space_group_name_H-M   'P 1'
#
loop_
_entity.id
_entity.type
_entity.pdbx_description
1 polymer ?
#
loop_
_entity_poly.entity_id
_entity_poly.type
_entity_poly.pdbx_seq_one_letter_code
_entity_poly.pdbx_strand_id
1 'polypeptide(L)'
;MNFTDSVLWNKTSLILYMLYVSSILFGVLCGIESVKNIVLTFKLKNYYLRLLFIGVLSFISSFAIHIGRYARLNSWDIFTRPKTVISEILDVVSWDAVHFVLGFTFIQILCLVFLDRENFK
;
A
#
# COMPACT_ATOMS: atom_id res chain seq x y z
N MET A 1 -3.40 -11.53 29.10
CA MET A 1 -2.03 -11.37 28.57
C MET A 1 -2.08 -10.27 27.53
N ASN A 2 -1.59 -9.08 27.86
CA ASN A 2 -1.62 -7.94 26.94
C ASN A 2 -0.56 -8.15 25.86
N PHE A 3 -0.98 -8.23 24.60
CA PHE A 3 -0.11 -8.42 23.44
C PHE A 3 1.07 -7.42 23.42
N THR A 4 0.81 -6.17 23.80
CA THR A 4 1.80 -5.09 23.89
C THR A 4 2.91 -5.38 24.90
N ASP A 5 2.58 -5.94 26.05
CA ASP A 5 3.57 -6.28 27.07
C ASP A 5 4.48 -7.41 26.56
N SER A 6 3.92 -8.47 25.97
CA SER A 6 4.74 -9.58 25.48
C SER A 6 5.68 -9.21 24.32
N VAL A 7 5.26 -8.31 23.43
CA VAL A 7 6.05 -7.93 22.24
C VAL A 7 7.21 -7.00 22.60
N LEU A 8 6.98 -6.05 23.52
CA LEU A 8 7.99 -5.05 23.89
C LEU A 8 9.01 -5.58 24.89
N TRP A 9 8.58 -6.47 25.81
CA TRP A 9 9.45 -6.98 26.87
C TRP A 9 10.26 -8.22 26.44
N ASN A 10 9.81 -8.98 25.43
CA ASN A 10 10.57 -10.10 24.89
C ASN A 10 11.53 -9.64 23.78
N LYS A 11 12.85 -9.79 24.01
CA LYS A 11 13.91 -9.36 23.08
C LYS A 11 13.71 -9.87 21.66
N THR A 12 13.33 -11.13 21.48
CA THR A 12 13.16 -11.73 20.14
C THR A 12 11.97 -11.11 19.41
N SER A 13 10.85 -10.91 20.10
CA SER A 13 9.66 -10.28 19.54
C SER A 13 9.91 -8.82 19.19
N LEU A 14 10.67 -8.11 20.02
CA LEU A 14 11.07 -6.72 19.77
C LEU A 14 11.93 -6.61 18.50
N ILE A 15 12.92 -7.49 18.31
CA ILE A 15 13.78 -7.49 17.12
C ILE A 15 12.95 -7.72 15.84
N LEU A 16 12.06 -8.72 15.86
CA LEU A 16 11.18 -9.02 14.72
C LEU A 16 10.25 -7.85 14.40
N TYR A 17 9.71 -7.21 15.44
CA TYR A 17 8.87 -6.02 15.28
C TYR A 17 9.64 -4.85 14.65
N MET A 18 10.84 -4.54 15.16
CA MET A 18 11.66 -3.46 14.62
C MET A 18 12.09 -3.72 13.18
N LEU A 19 12.41 -4.97 12.85
CA LEU A 19 12.72 -5.37 11.48
C LEU A 19 11.52 -5.14 10.56
N TYR A 20 10.34 -5.58 10.99
CA TYR A 20 9.09 -5.41 10.23
C TYR A 20 8.75 -3.93 9.98
N VAL A 21 8.84 -3.09 11.01
CA VAL A 21 8.62 -1.64 10.89
C VAL A 21 9.62 -1.02 9.91
N SER A 22 10.90 -1.37 10.01
CA SER A 22 11.94 -0.86 9.12
C SER A 22 11.72 -1.29 7.67
N SER A 23 11.30 -2.54 7.43
CA SER A 23 10.97 -3.04 6.10
C SER A 23 9.77 -2.31 5.49
N ILE A 24 8.73 -2.03 6.28
CA ILE A 24 7.57 -1.24 5.81
C ILE A 24 8.01 0.16 5.41
N LEU A 25 8.76 0.85 6.27
CA LEU A 25 9.25 2.20 5.99
C LEU A 25 10.12 2.25 4.73
N PHE A 26 11.03 1.28 4.59
CA PHE A 26 11.85 1.15 3.38
C PHE A 26 10.99 0.95 2.13
N GLY A 27 9.99 0.06 2.18
CA GLY A 27 9.06 -0.15 1.07
C GLY A 27 8.28 1.10 0.67
N VAL A 28 7.85 1.90 1.67
CA VAL A 28 7.18 3.19 1.42
C VAL A 28 8.13 4.17 0.71
N LEU A 29 9.37 4.30 1.17
CA LEU A 29 10.38 5.17 0.54
C LEU A 29 10.68 4.73 -0.91
N CYS A 30 10.85 3.43 -1.15
CA CYS A 30 11.04 2.90 -2.50
C CYS A 30 9.84 3.18 -3.41
N GLY A 31 8.61 3.03 -2.89
CA GLY A 31 7.38 3.34 -3.64
C GLY A 31 7.31 4.81 -4.03
N ILE A 32 7.69 5.70 -3.12
CA ILE A 32 7.77 7.14 -3.35
C ILE A 32 8.79 7.48 -4.45
N GLU A 33 10.02 7.00 -4.35
CA GLU A 33 11.06 7.25 -5.36
C GLU A 33 10.69 6.67 -6.73
N SER A 34 10.00 5.53 -6.76
CA SER A 34 9.44 4.95 -7.98
C SER A 34 8.45 5.89 -8.67
N VAL A 35 7.48 6.44 -7.92
CA VAL A 35 6.50 7.39 -8.47
C VAL A 35 7.18 8.67 -8.96
N LYS A 36 8.15 9.19 -8.21
CA LYS A 36 8.95 10.36 -8.62
C LYS A 36 9.64 10.13 -9.95
N ASN A 37 10.29 8.97 -10.12
CA ASN A 37 10.96 8.63 -11.36
C ASN A 37 9.98 8.55 -12.56
N ILE A 38 8.77 8.02 -12.34
CA ILE A 38 7.69 8.00 -13.34
C ILE A 38 7.28 9.42 -13.73
N VAL A 39 6.98 10.29 -12.76
CA VAL A 39 6.56 11.68 -13.02
C VAL A 39 7.61 12.45 -13.83
N LEU A 40 8.90 12.28 -13.49
CA LEU A 40 10.01 12.90 -14.20
C LEU A 40 10.16 12.36 -15.63
N THR A 41 10.11 11.04 -15.80
CA THR A 41 10.27 10.37 -17.11
C THR A 41 9.15 10.74 -18.07
N PHE A 42 7.89 10.70 -17.61
CA PHE A 42 6.72 11.03 -18.42
C PHE A 42 6.43 12.54 -18.49
N LYS A 43 7.24 13.38 -17.85
CA LYS A 43 7.12 14.85 -17.86
C LYS A 43 5.69 15.33 -17.56
N LEU A 44 5.07 14.78 -16.51
CA LEU A 44 3.70 15.11 -16.11
C LEU A 44 3.63 16.52 -15.50
N LYS A 45 3.65 17.54 -16.36
CA LYS A 45 3.64 18.97 -15.98
C LYS A 45 2.29 19.46 -15.45
N ASN A 46 1.19 18.85 -15.89
CA ASN A 46 -0.15 19.25 -15.45
C ASN A 46 -0.43 18.72 -14.03
N TYR A 47 -0.62 19.64 -13.08
CA TYR A 47 -0.89 19.33 -11.68
C TYR A 47 -2.12 18.43 -11.49
N TYR A 48 -3.22 18.71 -12.20
CA TYR A 48 -4.46 17.93 -12.07
C TYR A 48 -4.31 16.51 -12.59
N LEU A 49 -3.57 16.34 -13.70
CA LEU A 49 -3.29 15.01 -14.26
C LEU A 49 -2.41 14.20 -13.31
N ARG A 50 -1.45 14.85 -12.66
CA ARG A 50 -0.59 14.21 -11.64
C ARG A 50 -1.37 13.83 -10.39
N LEU A 51 -2.26 14.70 -9.92
CA LEU A 51 -3.15 14.41 -8.79
C LEU A 51 -4.06 13.21 -9.10
N LEU A 52 -4.65 13.17 -10.30
CA LEU A 52 -5.47 12.05 -10.76
C LEU A 52 -4.66 10.75 -10.80
N PHE A 53 -3.44 10.78 -11.36
CA PHE A 53 -2.54 9.64 -11.41
C PHE A 53 -2.20 9.12 -10.00
N ILE A 54 -1.81 10.01 -9.09
CA ILE A 54 -1.51 9.68 -7.69
C ILE A 54 -2.74 9.09 -7.00
N GLY A 55 -3.93 9.67 -7.21
CA GLY A 55 -5.17 9.19 -6.62
C GLY A 55 -5.53 7.77 -7.08
N VAL A 56 -5.52 7.53 -8.40
CA VAL A 56 -5.79 6.21 -8.98
C VAL A 56 -4.76 5.18 -8.53
N LEU A 57 -3.47 5.54 -8.57
CA LEU A 57 -2.39 4.66 -8.15
C LEU A 57 -2.51 4.27 -6.68
N SER A 58 -2.80 5.24 -5.81
CA SER A 58 -2.99 5.00 -4.37
C SER A 58 -4.20 4.09 -4.12
N PHE A 59 -5.29 4.29 -4.87
CA PHE A 59 -6.48 3.44 -4.75
C PHE A 59 -6.22 1.99 -5.11
N ILE A 60 -5.59 1.78 -6.27
CA ILE A 60 -5.22 0.44 -6.73
C ILE A 60 -4.21 -0.20 -5.76
N SER A 61 -3.22 0.56 -5.28
CA SER A 61 -2.21 0.09 -4.33
C SER A 61 -2.82 -0.36 -3.00
N SER A 62 -3.67 0.48 -2.41
CA SER A 62 -4.37 0.18 -1.16
C SER A 62 -5.26 -1.05 -1.27
N PHE A 63 -5.99 -1.17 -2.39
CA PHE A 63 -6.81 -2.33 -2.70
C PHE A 63 -5.97 -3.61 -2.86
N ALA A 64 -4.84 -3.53 -3.58
CA ALA A 64 -3.93 -4.66 -3.76
C ALA A 64 -3.32 -5.14 -2.42
N ILE A 65 -2.93 -4.22 -1.54
CA ILE A 65 -2.43 -4.55 -0.20
C ILE A 65 -3.52 -5.24 0.63
N HIS A 66 -4.75 -4.76 0.55
CA HIS A 66 -5.89 -5.37 1.22
C HIS A 66 -6.12 -6.80 0.74
N ILE A 67 -6.21 -7.03 -0.57
CA ILE A 67 -6.34 -8.37 -1.15
C ILE A 67 -5.18 -9.27 -0.74
N GLY A 68 -3.93 -8.78 -0.84
CA GLY A 68 -2.74 -9.56 -0.49
C GLY A 68 -2.74 -10.01 0.97
N ARG A 69 -3.34 -9.24 1.88
CA ARG A 69 -3.47 -9.60 3.29
C ARG A 69 -4.42 -10.78 3.53
N TYR A 70 -5.54 -10.82 2.82
CA TYR A 70 -6.65 -11.74 3.12
C TYR A 70 -6.76 -12.92 2.15
N ALA A 71 -6.67 -12.65 0.85
CA ALA A 71 -6.86 -13.69 -0.16
C ALA A 71 -5.63 -14.62 -0.27
N ARG A 72 -4.42 -14.14 0.08
CA ARG A 72 -3.14 -14.88 0.00
C ARG A 72 -3.00 -15.72 -1.29
N LEU A 73 -3.58 -15.22 -2.37
CA LEU A 73 -3.65 -15.89 -3.65
C LEU A 73 -2.24 -15.98 -4.25
N ASN A 74 -1.90 -17.15 -4.76
CA ASN A 74 -0.68 -17.32 -5.52
C ASN A 74 -0.84 -16.67 -6.90
N SER A 75 0.23 -16.06 -7.44
CA SER A 75 0.21 -15.45 -8.78
C SER A 75 -0.20 -16.42 -9.90
N TRP A 76 -0.09 -17.72 -9.66
CA TRP A 76 -0.46 -18.79 -10.58
C TRP A 76 -1.96 -19.12 -10.58
N ASP A 77 -2.69 -18.84 -9.49
CA ASP A 77 -4.12 -19.14 -9.36
C ASP A 77 -4.99 -18.25 -10.27
N ILE A 78 -4.49 -17.06 -10.63
CA ILE A 78 -5.11 -16.16 -11.60
C ILE A 78 -5.27 -16.84 -12.97
N PHE A 79 -4.30 -17.68 -13.36
CA PHE A 79 -4.30 -18.34 -14.67
C PHE A 79 -4.96 -19.71 -14.65
N THR A 80 -4.91 -20.42 -13.53
CA THR A 80 -5.47 -21.78 -13.42
C THR A 80 -6.92 -21.81 -12.92
N ARG A 81 -7.33 -20.85 -12.07
CA ARG A 81 -8.66 -20.81 -11.44
C ARG A 81 -9.24 -19.38 -11.33
N PRO A 82 -9.42 -18.67 -12.47
CA PRO A 82 -9.84 -17.27 -12.48
C PRO A 82 -11.21 -17.04 -11.81
N LYS A 83 -12.15 -17.99 -11.91
CA LYS A 83 -13.46 -17.86 -11.27
C LYS A 83 -13.38 -17.89 -9.74
N THR A 84 -12.50 -18.73 -9.18
CA THR A 84 -12.29 -18.84 -7.73
C THR A 84 -11.57 -17.62 -7.18
N VAL A 85 -10.61 -17.08 -7.94
CA VAL A 85 -9.93 -15.83 -7.61
C VAL A 85 -10.91 -14.66 -7.53
N ILE A 86 -11.81 -14.54 -8.50
CA ILE A 86 -12.79 -13.45 -8.53
C ILE A 86 -13.79 -13.58 -7.37
N SER A 87 -14.27 -14.79 -7.04
CA SER A 87 -15.16 -14.99 -5.90
C SER A 87 -14.47 -14.65 -4.58
N GLU A 88 -13.21 -15.06 -4.39
CA GLU A 88 -12.46 -14.74 -3.17
C GLU A 88 -12.17 -13.24 -3.06
N ILE A 89 -11.86 -12.55 -4.17
CA ILE A 89 -11.70 -11.09 -4.16
C ILE A 89 -13.00 -10.41 -3.75
N LEU A 90 -14.15 -10.85 -4.27
CA LEU A 90 -15.46 -10.27 -3.94
C LEU A 90 -15.88 -10.56 -2.50
N ASP A 91 -15.59 -11.75 -1.98
CA ASP A 91 -15.89 -12.14 -0.60
C ASP A 91 -15.01 -11.39 0.42
N VAL A 92 -13.79 -11.02 0.03
CA VAL A 92 -12.86 -10.23 0.87
C VAL A 92 -13.29 -8.75 0.95
N VAL A 93 -14.04 -8.25 -0.03
CA VAL A 93 -14.55 -6.86 -0.02
C VAL A 93 -15.76 -6.76 0.92
N SER A 94 -15.46 -6.70 2.22
CA SER A 94 -16.43 -6.41 3.27
C SER A 94 -16.49 -4.91 3.59
N TRP A 95 -17.44 -4.48 4.41
CA TRP A 95 -17.52 -3.08 4.85
C TRP A 95 -16.25 -2.60 5.59
N ASP A 96 -15.56 -3.49 6.31
CA ASP A 96 -14.26 -3.17 6.94
C ASP A 96 -13.15 -2.96 5.91
N ALA A 97 -13.22 -3.66 4.77
CA ALA A 97 -12.28 -3.47 3.67
C ALA A 97 -12.35 -2.06 3.11
N VAL A 98 -13.56 -1.52 2.97
CA VAL A 98 -13.78 -0.16 2.44
C VAL A 98 -13.11 0.89 3.35
N HIS A 99 -13.28 0.78 4.67
CA HIS A 99 -12.66 1.71 5.62
C HIS A 99 -11.13 1.65 5.56
N PHE A 100 -10.57 0.44 5.51
CA PHE A 100 -9.13 0.25 5.38
C PHE A 100 -8.60 0.83 4.06
N VAL A 101 -9.26 0.49 2.94
CA VAL A 101 -8.82 0.92 1.61
C VAL A 101 -8.84 2.43 1.53
N LEU A 102 -9.96 3.06 1.87
CA LEU A 102 -10.15 4.52 1.84
C LEU A 102 -9.14 5.25 2.74
N GLY A 103 -9.00 4.82 3.99
CA GLY A 103 -8.05 5.43 4.93
C GLY A 103 -6.61 5.31 4.46
N PHE A 104 -6.21 4.15 3.94
CA PHE A 104 -4.85 3.93 3.47
C PHE A 104 -4.58 4.65 2.15
N THR A 105 -5.55 4.77 1.24
CA THR A 105 -5.45 5.66 0.07
C THR A 105 -5.20 7.09 0.47
N PHE A 106 -5.94 7.58 1.46
CA PHE A 106 -5.84 8.96 1.90
C PHE A 106 -4.42 9.25 2.41
N ILE A 107 -3.87 8.35 3.24
CA ILE A 107 -2.49 8.47 3.74
C ILE A 107 -1.48 8.43 2.59
N GLN A 108 -1.62 7.49 1.64
CA GLN A 108 -0.73 7.40 0.48
C GLN A 108 -0.76 8.67 -0.39
N ILE A 109 -1.95 9.23 -0.63
CA ILE A 109 -2.11 10.50 -1.37
C ILE A 109 -1.41 11.63 -0.62
N LEU A 110 -1.60 11.74 0.70
CA LEU A 110 -0.93 12.77 1.49
C LEU A 110 0.59 12.65 1.37
N CYS A 111 1.15 11.45 1.57
CA CYS A 111 2.60 11.22 1.44
C CYS A 111 3.14 11.64 0.05
N LEU A 112 2.45 11.24 -1.02
CA LEU A 112 2.91 11.53 -2.39
C LEU A 112 2.74 13.00 -2.77
N VAL A 113 1.63 13.65 -2.37
CA VAL A 113 1.38 15.07 -2.70
C VAL A 113 2.31 16.00 -1.92
N PHE A 114 2.55 15.74 -0.63
CA PHE A 114 3.45 16.56 0.17
C PHE A 114 4.89 16.50 -0.36
N LEU A 115 5.37 15.32 -0.73
CA LEU A 115 6.73 15.18 -1.24
C LEU A 115 6.89 15.69 -2.67
N ASP A 116 5.86 15.55 -3.50
CA ASP A 116 5.85 16.17 -4.84
C ASP A 116 5.98 17.70 -4.75
N ARG A 117 5.39 18.34 -3.73
CA ARG A 117 5.50 19.80 -3.52
C ARG A 117 6.90 20.30 -3.18
N GLU A 118 7.71 19.52 -2.45
CA GLU A 118 9.07 19.92 -2.07
C GLU A 118 10.04 19.92 -3.26
N ASN A 119 9.81 19.05 -4.25
CA ASN A 119 10.72 18.88 -5.39
C ASN A 119 10.54 19.94 -6.51
N PHE A 120 9.51 20.81 -6.43
CA PHE A 120 9.20 21.85 -7.42
C PHE A 120 9.25 23.28 -6.86
N LYS A 121 10.03 23.51 -5.80
CA LYS A 121 10.48 24.86 -5.43
C LYS A 121 11.66 25.32 -6.28
#